data_AF-A0A6G3Z9P9-F1
#
_entry.id   AF-A0A6G3Z9P9-F1
#
_cell.length_a   1.000
_cell.length_b   1.000
_cell.length_c   1.000
_cell.angle_alpha   90.00
_cell.angle_beta   90.00
_cell.angle_gamma   90.00
#
_symmetry.space_group_name_H-M   'P 1'
#
loop_
_entity.id
_entity.type
_entity.pdbx_description
1 polymer ?
#
loop_
_entity_poly.entity_id
_entity_poly.type
_entity_poly.pdbx_seq_one_letter_code
_entity_poly.pdbx_strand_id
1 'polypeptide(L)'
;SNNQISDVGEEGVFFNDIQENATAAITVTGNSITNAGDDGIELTLIEDNANVTATVTDNTITNPGADGVRIEHTADTDFCLALDNNSVTTPGDDGFELISNGAGQFQVIDRANVTARNVGTFNPADIETNADFVEGTAGVAPCP
;
A
#
# COMPACT_ATOMS: atom_id res chain seq x y z
N SER A 1 -10.08 -1.44 -11.00
CA SER A 1 -9.99 0.02 -11.18
C SER A 1 -11.36 0.58 -11.43
N ASN A 2 -11.60 1.86 -11.12
CA ASN A 2 -12.87 2.57 -11.34
C ASN A 2 -14.10 1.88 -10.72
N ASN A 3 -13.92 1.20 -9.60
CA ASN A 3 -14.99 0.52 -8.90
C ASN A 3 -15.60 1.42 -7.81
N GLN A 4 -16.88 1.20 -7.51
CA GLN A 4 -17.54 1.71 -6.30
C GLN A 4 -17.75 0.51 -5.37
N ILE A 5 -17.15 0.56 -4.19
CA ILE A 5 -17.18 -0.51 -3.19
C ILE A 5 -17.72 0.12 -1.91
N SER A 6 -18.81 -0.41 -1.37
CA SER A 6 -19.47 0.20 -0.21
C SER A 6 -20.05 -0.83 0.74
N ASP A 7 -20.00 -0.53 2.03
CA ASP A 7 -20.67 -1.28 3.09
C ASP A 7 -20.27 -2.77 3.11
N VAL A 8 -18.97 -3.03 2.92
CA VAL A 8 -18.39 -4.37 3.01
C VAL A 8 -18.01 -4.69 4.46
N GLY A 9 -18.06 -5.96 4.84
CA GLY A 9 -17.86 -6.37 6.24
C GLY A 9 -16.40 -6.44 6.69
N GLU A 10 -15.46 -6.43 5.74
CA GLU A 10 -14.01 -6.57 5.92
C GLU A 10 -13.34 -5.53 5.00
N GLU A 11 -12.34 -5.90 4.21
CA GLU A 11 -11.59 -4.98 3.36
C GLU A 11 -12.36 -4.56 2.10
N GLY A 12 -12.11 -3.33 1.63
CA GLY A 12 -12.62 -2.87 0.34
C GLY A 12 -11.96 -3.61 -0.84
N VAL A 13 -10.63 -3.63 -0.86
CA VAL A 13 -9.82 -4.35 -1.86
C VAL A 13 -8.73 -5.11 -1.12
N PHE A 14 -8.68 -6.42 -1.30
CA PHE A 14 -7.75 -7.28 -0.57
C PHE A 14 -6.88 -8.12 -1.51
N PHE A 15 -5.57 -8.07 -1.29
CA PHE A 15 -4.59 -8.99 -1.86
C PHE A 15 -3.79 -9.64 -0.74
N ASN A 16 -3.73 -10.96 -0.77
CA ASN A 16 -3.15 -11.77 0.29
C ASN A 16 -2.43 -13.00 -0.28
N ASP A 17 -1.56 -13.62 0.52
CA ASP A 17 -0.91 -14.92 0.26
C ASP A 17 -0.04 -14.90 -1.01
N ILE A 18 0.83 -13.88 -1.13
CA ILE A 18 1.81 -13.75 -2.22
C ILE A 18 3.16 -14.25 -1.71
N GLN A 19 3.44 -15.53 -1.90
CA GLN A 19 4.53 -16.24 -1.23
C GLN A 19 5.46 -17.03 -2.19
N GLU A 20 6.40 -17.78 -1.61
CA GLU A 20 7.43 -18.57 -2.29
C GLU A 20 8.29 -17.75 -3.27
N ASN A 21 8.12 -17.97 -4.58
CA ASN A 21 8.82 -17.27 -5.66
C ASN A 21 7.82 -16.57 -6.59
N ALA A 22 6.65 -16.21 -6.07
CA ALA A 22 5.60 -15.56 -6.86
C ALA A 22 6.07 -14.19 -7.36
N THR A 23 5.61 -13.82 -8.56
CA THR A 23 5.74 -12.46 -9.08
C THR A 23 4.34 -11.89 -9.31
N ALA A 24 4.04 -10.76 -8.67
CA ALA A 24 2.75 -10.09 -8.76
C ALA A 24 2.90 -8.65 -9.25
N ALA A 25 2.04 -8.28 -10.20
CA ALA A 25 1.86 -6.89 -10.63
C ALA A 25 0.42 -6.47 -10.29
N ILE A 26 0.29 -5.59 -9.30
CA ILE A 26 -0.99 -5.18 -8.73
C ILE A 26 -1.26 -3.73 -9.12
N THR A 27 -2.46 -3.46 -9.63
CA THR A 27 -2.91 -2.09 -9.93
C THR A 27 -4.28 -1.85 -9.33
N VAL A 28 -4.33 -0.97 -8.33
CA VAL A 28 -5.56 -0.51 -7.67
C VAL A 28 -5.68 0.99 -7.94
N THR A 29 -6.49 1.35 -8.94
CA THR A 29 -6.60 2.75 -9.35
C THR A 29 -8.03 3.24 -9.55
N GLY A 30 -8.28 4.50 -9.17
CA GLY A 30 -9.52 5.20 -9.45
C GLY A 30 -10.74 4.64 -8.72
N ASN A 31 -10.57 3.89 -7.61
CA ASN A 31 -11.69 3.30 -6.90
C ASN A 31 -12.26 4.28 -5.86
N SER A 32 -13.57 4.19 -5.63
CA SER A 32 -14.26 4.86 -4.52
C SER A 32 -14.71 3.79 -3.53
N ILE A 33 -14.16 3.84 -2.32
CA ILE A 33 -14.39 2.87 -1.25
C ILE A 33 -15.02 3.60 -0.06
N THR A 34 -16.12 3.10 0.47
CA THR A 34 -16.83 3.74 1.58
C THR A 34 -17.34 2.72 2.59
N ASN A 35 -17.10 2.93 3.88
CA ASN A 35 -17.53 2.02 4.94
C ASN A 35 -17.02 0.58 4.73
N ALA A 36 -15.70 0.43 4.51
CA ALA A 36 -15.07 -0.88 4.69
C ALA A 36 -15.12 -1.25 6.17
N GLY A 37 -15.34 -2.52 6.49
CA GLY A 37 -15.43 -3.02 7.85
C GLY A 37 -14.08 -3.04 8.55
N ASP A 38 -13.01 -3.21 7.77
CA ASP A 38 -11.61 -3.08 8.20
C ASP A 38 -10.90 -2.08 7.27
N ASP A 39 -9.89 -2.50 6.52
CA ASP A 39 -9.11 -1.61 5.65
C ASP A 39 -9.82 -1.21 4.36
N GLY A 40 -9.53 0.00 3.86
CA GLY A 40 -9.96 0.39 2.53
C GLY A 40 -9.32 -0.44 1.43
N ILE A 41 -7.99 -0.49 1.43
CA ILE A 41 -7.16 -1.30 0.54
C ILE A 41 -6.09 -1.99 1.38
N GLU A 42 -6.00 -3.31 1.32
CA GLU A 42 -4.97 -4.08 2.02
C GLU A 42 -4.18 -4.98 1.05
N LEU A 43 -2.85 -4.87 1.14
CA LEU A 43 -1.88 -5.77 0.52
C LEU A 43 -1.02 -6.37 1.63
N THR A 44 -1.22 -7.65 1.98
CA THR A 44 -0.58 -8.31 3.12
C THR A 44 -0.19 -9.76 2.82
N LEU A 45 0.41 -10.44 3.81
CA LEU A 45 1.06 -11.76 3.72
C LEU A 45 1.85 -11.94 2.42
N ILE A 46 2.74 -10.98 2.19
CA ILE A 46 3.72 -11.03 1.12
C ILE A 46 5.01 -11.53 1.76
N GLU A 47 5.44 -12.75 1.41
CA GLU A 47 6.48 -13.47 2.16
C GLU A 47 7.41 -14.35 1.28
N ASP A 48 8.36 -15.03 1.90
CA ASP A 48 9.48 -15.77 1.29
C ASP A 48 10.33 -14.92 0.32
N ASN A 49 10.45 -15.34 -0.94
CA ASN A 49 11.21 -14.68 -2.01
C ASN A 49 10.26 -14.04 -3.04
N ALA A 50 9.03 -13.70 -2.62
CA ALA A 50 8.05 -13.10 -3.49
C ALA A 50 8.52 -11.73 -4.03
N ASN A 51 8.03 -11.40 -5.22
CA ASN A 51 8.34 -10.17 -5.91
C ASN A 51 7.09 -9.41 -6.30
N VAL A 52 6.89 -8.21 -5.76
CA VAL A 52 5.64 -7.47 -5.96
C VAL A 52 5.92 -6.08 -6.48
N THR A 53 5.26 -5.72 -7.57
CA THR A 53 5.09 -4.33 -7.99
C THR A 53 3.63 -3.93 -7.77
N ALA A 54 3.39 -2.92 -6.96
CA ALA A 54 2.07 -2.39 -6.67
C ALA A 54 1.94 -0.92 -7.08
N THR A 55 0.85 -0.61 -7.78
CA THR A 55 0.42 0.76 -8.09
C THR A 55 -0.92 1.01 -7.41
N VAL A 56 -0.93 1.91 -6.44
CA VAL A 56 -2.13 2.35 -5.72
C VAL A 56 -2.30 3.84 -5.95
N THR A 57 -3.19 4.22 -6.87
CA THR A 57 -3.35 5.64 -7.25
C THR A 57 -4.79 6.09 -7.41
N ASP A 58 -5.03 7.37 -7.19
CA ASP A 58 -6.32 8.00 -7.51
C ASP A 58 -7.51 7.37 -6.79
N ASN A 59 -7.30 6.69 -5.66
CA ASN A 59 -8.37 6.08 -4.88
C ASN A 59 -8.92 7.09 -3.86
N THR A 60 -10.24 7.08 -3.69
CA THR A 60 -10.94 7.82 -2.64
C THR A 60 -11.51 6.82 -1.65
N ILE A 61 -11.07 6.87 -0.40
CA ILE A 61 -11.45 5.96 0.67
C ILE A 61 -12.05 6.80 1.79
N THR A 62 -13.24 6.42 2.26
CA THR A 62 -13.96 7.16 3.29
C THR A 62 -14.48 6.21 4.35
N ASN A 63 -14.15 6.51 5.61
CA ASN A 63 -14.62 5.76 6.77
C ASN A 63 -14.30 4.24 6.71
N PRO A 64 -13.04 3.83 6.43
CA PRO A 64 -12.62 2.45 6.69
C PRO A 64 -12.62 2.19 8.21
N GLY A 65 -12.83 0.94 8.61
CA GLY A 65 -12.88 0.51 10.00
C GLY A 65 -11.54 0.62 10.72
N ALA A 66 -10.44 0.36 10.00
CA ALA A 66 -9.07 0.55 10.45
C ALA A 66 -8.35 1.54 9.52
N ASP A 67 -7.46 1.07 8.65
CA ASP A 67 -6.61 1.91 7.82
C ASP A 67 -7.24 2.24 6.46
N GLY A 68 -6.84 3.36 5.87
CA GLY A 68 -7.19 3.65 4.49
C GLY A 68 -6.52 2.70 3.51
N VAL A 69 -5.19 2.69 3.56
CA VAL A 69 -4.34 1.82 2.76
C VAL A 69 -3.31 1.18 3.67
N ARG A 70 -3.40 -0.14 3.81
CA ARG A 70 -2.45 -0.96 4.53
C ARG A 70 -1.60 -1.76 3.56
N ILE A 71 -0.28 -1.64 3.66
CA ILE A 71 0.67 -2.42 2.87
C ILE A 71 1.70 -3.02 3.81
N GLU A 72 1.73 -4.34 3.87
CA GLU A 72 2.64 -5.10 4.70
C GLU A 72 3.38 -6.13 3.85
N HIS A 73 4.70 -6.16 4.00
CA HIS A 73 5.49 -7.31 3.56
C HIS A 73 6.38 -7.83 4.68
N THR A 74 6.73 -9.10 4.57
CA THR A 74 7.51 -9.84 5.55
C THR A 74 8.58 -10.66 4.83
N ALA A 75 9.59 -11.19 5.56
CA ALA A 75 10.64 -12.07 5.01
C ALA A 75 11.57 -11.45 3.92
N ASP A 76 12.17 -12.29 3.06
CA ASP A 76 13.16 -11.91 2.03
C ASP A 76 12.50 -11.40 0.73
N THR A 77 11.41 -10.63 0.82
CA THR A 77 10.62 -10.17 -0.33
C THR A 77 11.07 -8.82 -0.86
N ASP A 78 11.04 -8.67 -2.18
CA ASP A 78 11.25 -7.39 -2.86
C ASP A 78 9.88 -6.79 -3.25
N PHE A 79 9.55 -5.62 -2.70
CA PHE A 79 8.30 -4.89 -2.91
C PHE A 79 8.55 -3.48 -3.47
N CYS A 80 7.93 -3.16 -4.60
CA CYS A 80 7.98 -1.87 -5.27
C CYS A 80 6.59 -1.19 -5.26
N LEU A 81 6.48 -0.05 -4.59
CA LEU A 81 5.24 0.70 -4.40
C LEU A 81 5.25 2.04 -5.15
N ALA A 82 4.28 2.24 -6.04
CA ALA A 82 3.82 3.57 -6.45
C ALA A 82 2.53 3.93 -5.69
N LEU A 83 2.64 4.85 -4.74
CA LEU A 83 1.51 5.36 -3.95
C LEU A 83 1.31 6.85 -4.23
N ASP A 84 0.29 7.20 -5.01
CA ASP A 84 0.10 8.58 -5.48
C ASP A 84 -1.36 9.02 -5.57
N ASN A 85 -1.63 10.28 -5.23
CA ASN A 85 -2.94 10.91 -5.41
C ASN A 85 -4.12 10.14 -4.78
N ASN A 86 -3.91 9.45 -3.66
CA ASN A 86 -5.00 8.83 -2.90
C ASN A 86 -5.52 9.80 -1.83
N SER A 87 -6.82 9.70 -1.53
CA SER A 87 -7.45 10.46 -0.46
C SER A 87 -8.15 9.51 0.50
N VAL A 88 -7.71 9.52 1.75
CA VAL A 88 -8.32 8.78 2.86
C VAL A 88 -8.88 9.78 3.85
N THR A 89 -10.17 9.63 4.16
CA THR A 89 -10.87 10.46 5.13
C THR A 89 -11.49 9.61 6.22
N THR A 90 -11.34 10.09 7.47
CA THR A 90 -11.87 9.47 8.69
C THR A 90 -11.53 7.97 8.82
N PRO A 91 -10.25 7.55 8.69
CA PRO A 91 -9.87 6.19 9.05
C PRO A 91 -10.11 5.94 10.54
N GLY A 92 -10.33 4.68 10.91
CA GLY A 92 -10.37 4.26 12.31
C GLY A 92 -9.01 4.42 12.98
N ASP A 93 -7.95 4.06 12.25
CA ASP A 93 -6.55 4.18 12.65
C ASP A 93 -5.81 5.18 11.72
N ASP A 94 -4.92 4.72 10.84
CA ASP A 94 -4.13 5.58 9.96
C ASP A 94 -4.72 5.71 8.55
N GLY A 95 -4.43 6.82 7.88
CA GLY A 95 -4.79 6.97 6.47
C GLY A 95 -3.99 6.01 5.61
N PHE A 96 -2.70 5.89 5.92
CA PHE A 96 -1.74 5.06 5.22
C PHE A 96 -0.82 4.40 6.24
N GLU A 97 -0.79 3.07 6.23
CA GLU A 97 0.12 2.26 7.03
C GLU A 97 0.98 1.38 6.11
N LEU A 98 2.29 1.58 6.13
CA LEU A 98 3.29 0.87 5.34
C LEU A 98 4.27 0.17 6.29
N ILE A 99 4.23 -1.14 6.29
CA ILE A 99 5.00 -1.98 7.20
C ILE A 99 6.06 -2.77 6.42
N SER A 100 7.32 -2.58 6.82
CA SER A 100 8.48 -3.33 6.34
C SER A 100 9.06 -4.14 7.49
N ASN A 101 8.76 -5.45 7.54
CA ASN A 101 9.29 -6.37 8.55
C ASN A 101 10.24 -7.43 7.97
N GLY A 102 10.61 -7.26 6.69
CA GLY A 102 11.42 -8.19 5.92
C GLY A 102 12.90 -7.81 5.80
N ALA A 103 13.73 -8.75 5.35
CA ALA A 103 15.13 -8.50 4.99
C ALA A 103 15.33 -8.24 3.48
N GLY A 104 14.27 -8.38 2.66
CA GLY A 104 14.23 -7.92 1.27
C GLY A 104 14.01 -6.41 1.15
N GLN A 105 13.88 -5.89 -0.08
CA GLN A 105 13.75 -4.45 -0.31
C GLN A 105 12.30 -3.98 -0.27
N PHE A 106 12.02 -2.91 0.49
CA PHE A 106 10.80 -2.11 0.29
C PHE A 106 11.17 -0.79 -0.38
N GLN A 107 10.70 -0.60 -1.61
CA GLN A 107 10.90 0.62 -2.36
C GLN A 107 9.62 1.40 -2.57
N VAL A 108 9.68 2.68 -2.24
CA VAL A 108 8.61 3.64 -2.49
C VAL A 108 9.06 4.58 -3.60
N ILE A 109 8.33 4.55 -4.71
CA ILE A 109 8.59 5.39 -5.88
C ILE A 109 8.20 6.83 -5.55
N ASP A 110 9.09 7.77 -5.86
CA ASP A 110 8.89 9.20 -5.62
C ASP A 110 8.54 9.51 -4.16
N ARG A 111 9.27 8.83 -3.25
CA ARG A 111 9.14 8.91 -1.79
C ARG A 111 9.03 10.35 -1.30
N ALA A 112 9.79 11.27 -1.89
CA ALA A 112 9.82 12.69 -1.53
C ALA A 112 8.45 13.39 -1.68
N ASN A 113 7.55 12.85 -2.49
CA ASN A 113 6.24 13.45 -2.77
C ASN A 113 5.06 12.59 -2.29
N VAL A 114 5.30 11.44 -1.64
CA VAL A 114 4.20 10.55 -1.20
C VAL A 114 3.32 11.22 -0.16
N THR A 115 3.91 11.83 0.86
CA THR A 115 3.15 12.56 1.90
C THR A 115 2.52 13.86 1.37
N ALA A 116 3.09 14.44 0.31
CA ALA A 116 2.58 15.66 -0.30
C ALA A 116 1.39 15.42 -1.25
N ARG A 117 1.31 14.24 -1.87
CA ARG A 117 0.30 13.92 -2.90
C ARG A 117 -0.78 12.96 -2.44
N ASN A 118 -0.61 12.31 -1.30
CA ASN A 118 -1.66 11.52 -0.68
C ASN A 118 -2.24 12.31 0.50
N VAL A 119 -3.58 12.36 0.58
CA VAL A 119 -4.30 13.07 1.64
C VAL A 119 -4.79 12.06 2.67
N GLY A 120 -4.31 12.16 3.90
CA GLY A 120 -4.64 11.26 5.01
C GLY A 120 -3.56 11.34 6.09
N THR A 121 -3.79 10.73 7.25
CA THR A 121 -2.72 10.55 8.23
C THR A 121 -1.77 9.46 7.73
N PHE A 122 -0.47 9.71 7.81
CA PHE A 122 0.53 8.66 7.68
C PHE A 122 0.97 8.29 9.09
N ASN A 123 1.16 7.00 9.36
CA ASN A 123 1.90 6.61 10.55
C ASN A 123 3.32 7.26 10.46
N PRO A 124 3.76 8.02 11.48
CA PRO A 124 5.02 8.78 11.44
C PRO A 124 6.28 7.93 11.20
N ALA A 125 6.21 6.62 11.44
CA ALA A 125 7.30 5.70 11.21
C ALA A 125 7.49 5.35 9.72
N ASP A 126 6.51 5.61 8.85
CA ASP A 126 6.33 4.81 7.64
C ASP A 126 6.99 5.34 6.36
N ILE A 127 7.49 6.57 6.31
CA ILE A 127 8.12 7.06 5.06
C ILE A 127 9.33 7.94 5.34
N GLU A 128 9.19 8.94 6.20
CA GLU A 128 10.24 9.94 6.40
C GLU A 128 11.37 9.45 7.32
N THR A 129 11.10 8.45 8.18
CA THR A 129 12.02 8.04 9.25
C THR A 129 12.46 6.58 9.18
N ASN A 130 11.78 5.71 8.42
CA ASN A 130 12.22 4.33 8.28
C ASN A 130 13.44 4.22 7.36
N ALA A 131 14.53 3.68 7.88
CA ALA A 131 15.73 3.41 7.10
C ALA A 131 15.54 2.26 6.09
N ASP A 132 14.51 1.43 6.29
CA ASP A 132 14.22 0.27 5.45
C ASP A 132 13.49 0.67 4.16
N PHE A 133 12.93 1.89 4.08
CA PHE A 133 12.35 2.42 2.84
C PHE A 133 13.40 3.08 1.96
N VAL A 134 13.70 2.43 0.84
CA VAL A 134 14.62 2.95 -0.17
C VAL A 134 13.82 3.70 -1.24
N GLU A 135 14.33 4.84 -1.72
CA GLU A 135 13.71 5.56 -2.82
C GLU A 135 13.96 4.85 -4.15
N GLY A 136 12.89 4.43 -4.82
CA GLY A 136 12.97 3.84 -6.17
C GLY A 136 13.18 4.91 -7.23
N THR A 137 14.10 4.68 -8.18
CA THR A 137 14.28 5.60 -9.34
C THR A 137 13.39 5.15 -10.49
N ALA A 138 12.52 6.02 -11.01
CA ALA A 138 11.70 5.69 -12.18
C ALA A 138 12.59 5.36 -13.40
N GLY A 139 12.58 4.09 -13.84
CA GLY A 139 13.31 3.62 -15.03
C GLY A 139 14.75 3.17 -14.80
N VAL A 140 15.23 3.05 -13.56
CA VAL A 140 16.51 2.42 -13.20
C VAL A 140 16.22 1.42 -12.10
N ALA A 141 16.37 0.11 -12.34
CA ALA A 141 15.85 -0.92 -11.43
C ALA A 141 16.37 -0.74 -10.00
N PRO A 142 15.43 -0.64 -9.04
CA PRO A 142 15.33 -1.75 -8.10
C PRO A 142 13.88 -2.17 -7.75
N CYS A 143 13.80 -3.31 -7.02
CA CYS A 143 12.99 -4.51 -7.32
C CYS A 143 13.07 -4.94 -8.81
N PRO A 144 12.95 -6.23 -9.17
CA PRO A 144 12.75 -6.68 -10.55
C PRO A 144 11.73 -5.86 -11.34
#